data_AF-A0A2G6LJU5-F1
#
_entry.id   AF-A0A2G6LJU5-F1
#
_cell.length_a   1.000
_cell.length_b   1.000
_cell.length_c   1.000
_cell.angle_alpha   90.00
_cell.angle_beta   90.00
_cell.angle_gamma   90.00
#
_symmetry.space_group_name_H-M   'P 1'
#
loop_
_entity.id
_entity.type
_entity.pdbx_description
1 polymer ?
#
loop_
_entity_poly.entity_id
_entity_poly.type
_entity_poly.pdbx_seq_one_letter_code
_entity_poly.pdbx_strand_id
1 'polypeptide(L)' 'MKNNIHTIIAGISLPNEASVKLHEKLGFQKVGQFKEVGYKFEKWIDVGYWQLKVN' A
#
# COMPACT_ATOMS: atom_id res chain seq x y z
N MET A 1 -18.72 18.97 -1.49
CA MET A 1 -18.91 17.55 -1.15
C MET A 1 -17.77 17.13 -0.23
N LYS A 2 -17.98 17.04 1.09
CA LYS A 2 -17.05 16.29 1.95
C LYS A 2 -17.39 14.83 1.70
N ASN A 3 -16.57 14.12 0.93
CA ASN A 3 -16.77 12.70 0.75
C ASN A 3 -16.60 12.05 2.13
N ASN A 4 -17.58 11.24 2.57
CA ASN A 4 -17.54 10.47 3.82
C ASN A 4 -16.55 9.29 3.67
N ILE A 5 -15.29 9.61 3.39
CA ILE A 5 -14.22 8.62 3.25
C ILE A 5 -13.78 8.27 4.66
N HIS A 6 -13.96 7.00 5.04
CA HIS A 6 -13.53 6.50 6.35
C HIS A 6 -12.08 5.99 6.35
N THR A 7 -11.61 5.44 5.23
CA THR A 7 -10.28 4.85 5.11
C THR A 7 -9.79 4.89 3.67
N ILE A 8 -8.50 5.12 3.49
CA ILE A 8 -7.79 5.02 2.22
C ILE A 8 -6.84 3.82 2.30
N ILE A 9 -6.82 3.00 1.25
CA ILE A 9 -5.93 1.83 1.13
C ILE A 9 -4.93 2.08 0.01
N ALA A 10 -3.65 1.82 0.29
CA ALA A 10 -2.57 1.84 -0.68
C ALA A 10 -2.03 0.43 -0.92
N GLY A 11 -2.08 -0.04 -2.16
CA GLY A 11 -1.45 -1.27 -2.61
C GLY A 11 -0.08 -0.98 -3.22
N ILE A 12 0.98 -1.66 -2.75
CA ILE A 12 2.36 -1.42 -3.18
C ILE A 12 2.97 -2.74 -3.68
N SER A 13 3.43 -2.75 -4.93
CA SER A 13 4.32 -3.80 -5.46
C SER A 13 5.68 -3.74 -4.74
N LEU A 14 6.14 -4.84 -4.17
CA LEU A 14 7.37 -4.89 -3.37
C LEU A 14 8.50 -5.65 -4.11
N PRO A 15 9.77 -5.28 -3.90
CA PRO A 15 10.25 -4.17 -3.05
C PRO A 15 10.06 -2.79 -3.70
N ASN A 16 9.62 -1.78 -2.93
CA ASN A 16 9.51 -0.38 -3.38
C ASN A 16 9.64 0.58 -2.19
N GLU A 17 10.88 0.82 -1.76
CA GLU A 17 11.19 1.62 -0.57
C GLU A 17 10.70 3.07 -0.68
N ALA A 18 10.76 3.67 -1.89
CA ALA A 18 10.31 5.04 -2.12
C ALA A 18 8.80 5.19 -1.86
N SER A 19 8.00 4.26 -2.39
CA SER A 19 6.55 4.26 -2.17
C SER A 19 6.22 3.99 -0.69
N VAL A 20 6.90 3.03 -0.05
CA VAL A 20 6.70 2.74 1.38
C VAL A 20 6.94 3.98 2.24
N LYS A 21 8.10 4.64 2.08
CA LYS A 21 8.43 5.86 2.84
C LYS A 21 7.46 7.00 2.58
N LEU A 22 6.99 7.17 1.34
CA LEU A 22 6.00 8.19 1.01
C LEU A 22 4.69 7.95 1.77
N HIS A 23 4.14 6.74 1.72
CA HIS A 23 2.87 6.41 2.37
C HIS A 23 3.00 6.51 3.90
N GLU A 24 4.08 5.97 4.47
CA GLU A 24 4.32 6.04 5.92
C GLU A 24 4.49 7.48 6.42
N LYS A 25 5.15 8.36 5.64
CA LYS A 25 5.25 9.79 5.96
C LYS A 25 3.89 10.50 5.93
N LEU A 26 2.96 10.02 5.11
CA LEU A 26 1.58 10.52 5.06
C LEU A 26 0.67 9.90 6.14
N GLY A 27 1.21 9.09 7.04
CA GLY A 27 0.49 8.49 8.15
C GLY A 27 -0.18 7.15 7.82
N PHE A 28 0.08 6.58 6.65
CA PHE A 28 -0.39 5.24 6.34
C PHE A 28 0.37 4.20 7.16
N GLN A 29 -0.32 3.13 7.56
CA GLN A 29 0.24 2.01 8.32
C GLN A 29 0.10 0.71 7.55
N LYS A 30 1.15 -0.12 7.55
CA LYS A 30 1.11 -1.43 6.91
C LYS A 30 0.10 -2.34 7.61
N VAL A 31 -0.77 -2.99 6.83
CA VAL A 31 -1.82 -3.88 7.34
C VAL A 31 -1.83 -5.27 6.72
N GLY A 32 -1.13 -5.46 5.61
CA GLY A 32 -1.06 -6.77 4.97
C GLY A 32 0.07 -6.89 3.96
N GLN A 33 0.43 -8.12 3.66
CA GLN A 33 1.31 -8.47 2.56
C GLN A 33 0.97 -9.87 2.08
N PHE A 34 0.84 -10.01 0.76
CA PHE A 34 0.70 -11.28 0.08
C PHE A 34 1.97 -11.57 -0.69
N LYS A 35 2.47 -12.80 -0.59
CA LYS A 35 3.71 -13.23 -1.23
C LYS A 35 3.44 -13.74 -2.63
N GLU A 36 4.26 -13.33 -3.60
CA GLU A 36 4.24 -13.85 -4.98
C GLU A 36 2.86 -13.81 -5.66
N VAL A 37 2.07 -12.75 -5.44
CA VAL A 37 0.72 -12.60 -6.01
C VAL A 37 0.65 -11.66 -7.22
N GLY A 38 1.69 -10.87 -7.46
CA GLY A 38 1.82 -10.04 -8.67
C GLY A 38 2.83 -10.63 -9.65
N TYR A 39 2.63 -10.44 -10.95
CA TYR A 39 3.62 -10.81 -11.97
C TYR A 39 4.02 -9.58 -12.80
N LYS A 40 5.30 -9.19 -12.74
CA LYS A 40 5.87 -8.05 -13.49
C LYS A 40 7.32 -8.33 -13.83
N PHE A 41 7.77 -7.88 -15.01
CA PHE A 41 9.16 -8.04 -15.46
C PHE A 41 9.68 -9.48 -15.33
N GLU A 42 8.82 -10.42 -15.74
CA GLU A 42 9.07 -11.87 -15.69
C GLU A 42 9.32 -12.44 -14.28
N LYS A 43 8.89 -11.72 -13.24
CA LYS A 43 9.07 -12.11 -11.84
C LYS A 43 7.76 -12.08 -11.08
N TRP A 44 7.59 -13.07 -10.22
CA TRP A 44 6.58 -13.01 -9.16
C TRP A 44 7.05 -12.03 -8.08
N ILE A 45 6.13 -11.20 -7.61
CA ILE A 45 6.39 -10.14 -6.65
C ILE A 45 5.34 -10.16 -5.54
N ASP A 46 5.77 -9.66 -4.39
CA ASP A 46 4.89 -9.43 -3.26
C ASP A 46 4.04 -8.18 -3.49
N VAL A 47 2.86 -8.16 -2.90
CA VAL A 47 2.00 -6.97 -2.82
C VAL A 47 1.70 -6.69 -1.37
N GLY A 48 2.10 -5.51 -0.89
CA GLY A 48 1.77 -5.03 0.45
C GLY A 48 0.61 -4.05 0.43
N TYR A 49 -0.12 -3.98 1.53
CA TYR A 49 -1.22 -3.06 1.75
C TYR A 49 -0.96 -2.19 2.97
N TRP A 50 -1.17 -0.88 2.81
CA TRP A 50 -1.16 0.10 3.88
C TRP A 50 -2.52 0.79 3.97
N GLN A 51 -2.92 1.21 5.17
CA GLN A 51 -4.17 1.94 5.41
C GLN A 51 -3.93 3.31 6.05
N LEU A 52 -4.75 4.30 5.71
CA LEU A 52 -4.89 5.56 6.43
C LEU A 52 -6.36 5.74 6.82
N LYS A 53 -6.64 5.82 8.12
CA LYS A 53 -7.98 6.17 8.62
C LYS A 53 -8.17 7.67 8.52
N VAL A 54 -9.27 8.11 7.92
CA VAL A 54 -9.63 9.51 7.76
C VAL A 54 -10.77 9.77 8.74
N ASN A 55 -10.45 10.46 9.84
CA ASN A 55 -11.44 10.82 10.87
C ASN A 55 -12.35 11.96 10.40
#